data_AF-A0A174E2X6-F1
#
_entry.id   AF-A0A174E2X6-F1
#
_cell.length_a   1.000
_cell.length_b   1.000
_cell.length_c   1.000
_cell.angle_alpha   90.00
_cell.angle_beta   90.00
_cell.angle_gamma   90.00
#
_symmetry.space_group_name_H-M   'P 1'
#
loop_
_entity.id
_entity.type
_entity.pdbx_description
1 polymer ?
#
loop_
_entity_poly.entity_id
_entity_poly.type
_entity_poly.pdbx_seq_one_letter_code
_entity_poly.pdbx_strand_id
1 'polypeptide(L)'
;MNEKTMNLINKILYYVIAPILILEFILTDLHIISFTKILFIVSVVVLLILCAISFFYKKQHPDYEFKANEMYTRILFAIILLECFYSAGFFKW
;
A
#
# COMPACT_ATOMS: atom_id res chain seq x y z
N MET A 1 6.74 20.61 2.22
CA MET A 1 7.48 19.32 2.10
C MET A 1 8.25 19.35 0.79
N ASN A 2 9.54 19.04 0.79
CA ASN A 2 10.36 19.14 -0.43
C ASN A 2 10.11 17.95 -1.37
N GLU A 3 10.28 18.14 -2.67
CA GLU A 3 10.03 17.14 -3.71
C GLU A 3 10.89 15.88 -3.51
N LYS A 4 12.16 16.07 -3.08
CA LYS A 4 13.06 14.97 -2.70
C LYS A 4 12.50 14.11 -1.56
N THR A 5 11.90 14.75 -0.56
CA THR A 5 11.29 14.05 0.58
C THR A 5 10.07 13.25 0.13
N MET A 6 9.25 13.80 -0.77
CA MET A 6 8.10 13.07 -1.30
C MET A 6 8.47 11.92 -2.21
N ASN A 7 9.49 12.07 -3.05
CA ASN A 7 10.00 10.96 -3.85
C ASN A 7 10.51 9.82 -2.95
N LEU A 8 11.13 10.15 -1.82
CA LEU A 8 11.59 9.17 -0.86
C LEU A 8 10.41 8.45 -0.17
N ILE A 9 9.40 9.21 0.29
CA ILE A 9 8.17 8.64 0.89
C ILE A 9 7.45 7.72 -0.10
N ASN A 10 7.26 8.17 -1.34
CA ASN A 10 6.61 7.37 -2.36
C ASN A 10 7.45 6.13 -2.72
N LYS A 11 8.78 6.24 -2.74
CA LYS A 11 9.65 5.09 -2.96
C LYS A 11 9.52 4.07 -1.83
N ILE A 12 9.47 4.51 -0.57
CA ILE A 12 9.22 3.63 0.59
C ILE A 12 7.84 2.99 0.48
N LEU A 13 6.80 3.77 0.17
CA LEU A 13 5.44 3.27 0.01
C LEU A 13 5.36 2.14 -1.03
N TYR A 14 5.84 2.39 -2.25
CA TYR A 14 5.62 1.47 -3.37
C TYR A 14 6.67 0.37 -3.50
N TYR A 15 7.91 0.58 -3.06
CA TYR A 15 8.98 -0.42 -3.19
C TYR A 15 9.29 -1.18 -1.90
N VAL A 16 8.78 -0.72 -0.75
CA VAL A 16 9.05 -1.37 0.55
C VAL A 16 7.74 -1.80 1.21
N ILE A 17 6.88 -0.84 1.56
CA ILE A 17 5.66 -1.13 2.33
C ILE A 17 4.70 -2.03 1.55
N ALA A 18 4.41 -1.66 0.30
CA ALA A 18 3.43 -2.38 -0.49
C ALA A 18 3.88 -3.82 -0.88
N PRO A 19 5.15 -4.08 -1.26
CA PRO A 19 5.67 -5.45 -1.44
C PRO A 19 5.70 -6.27 -0.14
N ILE A 20 6.02 -5.66 1.01
CA ILE A 20 6.00 -6.35 2.31
C ILE A 20 4.58 -6.78 2.66
N LEU A 21 3.59 -5.91 2.44
CA LEU A 21 2.17 -6.23 2.65
C LEU A 21 1.70 -7.39 1.76
N ILE A 22 2.05 -7.38 0.47
CA ILE A 22 1.74 -8.49 -0.43
C ILE A 22 2.41 -9.79 0.05
N LEU A 23 3.67 -9.71 0.50
CA LEU A 23 4.36 -10.86 1.05
C LEU A 23 3.67 -11.39 2.32
N GLU A 24 3.23 -10.51 3.21
CA GLU A 24 2.46 -10.86 4.42
C GLU A 24 1.16 -11.59 4.04
N PHE A 25 0.44 -11.13 3.01
CA PHE A 25 -0.75 -11.82 2.49
C PHE A 25 -0.42 -13.21 1.97
N ILE A 26 0.57 -13.33 1.09
CA ILE A 26 0.98 -14.63 0.52
C ILE A 26 1.40 -15.60 1.62
N LEU A 27 2.19 -15.16 2.60
CA LEU A 27 2.63 -16.01 3.71
C LEU A 27 1.47 -16.43 4.61
N THR A 28 0.48 -15.56 4.77
CA THR A 28 -0.75 -15.86 5.52
C THR A 28 -1.60 -16.89 4.77
N ASP A 29 -1.80 -16.72 3.46
CA ASP A 29 -2.57 -17.65 2.62
C ASP A 29 -1.90 -19.02 2.53
N LEU A 30 -0.57 -19.06 2.47
CA LEU A 30 0.22 -20.30 2.54
C LEU A 30 0.23 -20.95 3.93
N HIS A 31 -0.43 -20.35 4.93
CA HIS A 31 -0.48 -20.81 6.31
C HIS A 31 0.91 -20.93 6.97
N ILE A 32 1.91 -20.19 6.48
CA ILE A 32 3.27 -20.15 7.04
C ILE A 32 3.28 -19.28 8.30
N ILE A 33 2.52 -18.17 8.29
CA ILE A 33 2.34 -17.27 9.43
C ILE A 33 0.86 -17.22 9.82
N SER A 34 0.58 -17.12 11.12
CA SER A 34 -0.79 -16.93 11.60
C SER A 34 -1.25 -15.51 11.31
N PHE A 35 -2.40 -15.39 10.64
CA PHE A 35 -3.04 -14.10 10.43
C PHE A 35 -3.28 -13.40 11.77
N THR A 36 -2.60 -12.26 11.95
CA THR A 36 -2.77 -11.44 13.14
C THR A 36 -3.56 -10.20 12.77
N LYS A 37 -4.84 -10.16 13.15
CA LYS A 37 -5.75 -9.03 12.87
C LYS A 37 -5.15 -7.67 13.21
N ILE A 38 -4.37 -7.59 14.29
CA ILE A 38 -3.73 -6.35 14.74
C ILE A 38 -2.66 -5.88 13.73
N LEU A 39 -1.77 -6.77 13.29
CA LEU A 39 -0.74 -6.44 12.31
C LEU A 39 -1.37 -6.00 10.98
N PHE A 40 -2.37 -6.73 10.52
CA PHE A 40 -3.11 -6.39 9.32
C PHE A 40 -3.75 -4.99 9.39
N ILE A 41 -4.47 -4.68 10.48
CA ILE A 41 -5.09 -3.35 10.66
C ILE A 41 -4.03 -2.25 10.68
N VAL A 42 -2.91 -2.46 11.37
CA VAL A 42 -1.80 -1.48 11.43
C VAL A 42 -1.22 -1.25 10.04
N SER A 43 -0.92 -2.32 9.29
CA SER A 43 -0.35 -2.23 7.95
C SER A 43 -1.29 -1.51 6.97
N VAL A 44 -2.60 -1.78 7.05
CA VAL A 44 -3.63 -1.08 6.25
C VAL A 44 -3.71 0.41 6.60
N VAL A 45 -3.74 0.75 7.89
CA VAL A 45 -3.79 2.14 8.34
C VAL A 45 -2.55 2.92 7.87
N VAL A 46 -1.36 2.33 8.00
CA VAL A 46 -0.11 2.95 7.54
C VAL A 46 -0.16 3.19 6.03
N LEU A 47 -0.66 2.22 5.25
CA LEU A 47 -0.77 2.37 3.81
C LEU A 47 -1.75 3.48 3.41
N LEU A 48 -2.92 3.56 4.07
CA LEU A 48 -3.90 4.63 3.83
C LEU A 48 -3.33 6.02 4.15
N ILE A 49 -2.60 6.16 5.27
CA ILE A 49 -1.96 7.43 5.65
C ILE A 49 -0.93 7.85 4.61
N LEU A 50 -0.05 6.93 4.19
CA LEU A 50 0.98 7.21 3.19
C LEU A 50 0.34 7.59 1.84
N CYS A 51 -0.67 6.85 1.38
CA CYS A 51 -1.41 7.20 0.18
C CYS A 51 -2.11 8.56 0.29
N ALA A 52 -2.71 8.88 1.43
CA ALA A 52 -3.33 10.18 1.65
C ALA A 52 -2.28 11.30 1.55
N ILE A 53 -1.11 11.15 2.18
CA ILE A 53 -0.01 12.11 2.08
C ILE A 53 0.41 12.31 0.62
N SER A 54 0.59 11.23 -0.14
CA SER A 54 0.94 11.28 -1.56
C SER A 54 -0.14 11.99 -2.39
N PHE A 55 -1.41 11.74 -2.11
CA PHE A 55 -2.53 12.35 -2.80
C PHE A 55 -2.66 13.85 -2.48
N PHE A 56 -2.56 14.23 -1.21
CA PHE A 56 -2.59 15.63 -0.78
C PHE A 56 -1.39 16.41 -1.34
N TYR A 57 -0.22 15.78 -1.43
CA TYR A 57 0.95 16.42 -2.04
C TYR A 57 0.78 16.64 -3.54
N LYS A 58 0.30 15.63 -4.29
CA LYS A 58 -0.04 15.77 -5.71
C LYS A 58 -1.11 16.83 -5.96
N LYS A 59 -2.07 16.96 -5.04
CA LYS A 59 -3.10 18.01 -5.11
C LYS A 59 -2.53 19.43 -4.92
N GLN A 60 -1.50 19.59 -4.08
CA GLN A 60 -0.84 20.88 -3.85
C GLN A 60 0.21 21.22 -4.92
N HIS A 61 0.80 20.19 -5.54
CA HIS A 61 1.81 20.34 -6.59
C HIS A 61 1.38 19.54 -7.84
N PRO A 62 0.57 20.14 -8.73
CA PRO A 62 0.07 19.43 -9.92
C PRO A 62 1.19 19.01 -10.89
N ASP A 63 2.31 19.73 -10.88
CA ASP A 63 3.50 19.40 -11.69
C ASP A 63 4.33 18.24 -11.12
N TYR A 64 3.98 17.75 -9.93
CA TYR A 64 4.66 16.63 -9.29
C TYR A 64 4.24 15.30 -9.93
N GLU A 65 5.05 14.82 -10.86
CA GLU A 65 4.96 13.46 -11.39
C GLU A 65 5.87 12.51 -10.62
N PHE A 66 5.27 11.68 -9.76
CA PHE A 66 6.00 10.59 -9.16
C PHE A 66 6.38 9.56 -10.23
N LYS A 67 7.67 9.46 -10.56
CA LYS A 67 8.25 8.51 -11.53
C LYS A 67 8.26 7.04 -11.08
N ALA A 68 7.25 6.55 -10.37
CA ALA A 68 6.99 5.11 -10.42
C ALA A 68 6.15 4.82 -11.66
N ASN A 69 6.32 3.63 -12.22
CA ASN A 69 5.46 3.17 -13.30
C ASN A 69 4.00 3.24 -12.82
N GLU A 70 3.21 4.18 -13.35
CA GLU A 70 1.81 4.39 -12.93
C GLU A 70 1.00 3.09 -12.96
N MET A 71 1.32 2.21 -13.91
CA MET A 71 0.68 0.91 -14.06
C MET A 71 1.00 -0.01 -12.88
N TYR A 72 2.27 -0.08 -12.46
CA TYR A 72 2.70 -0.86 -11.29
C TYR A 72 2.01 -0.37 -10.01
N THR A 73 1.98 0.95 -9.82
CA THR A 73 1.32 1.60 -8.70
C THR A 73 -0.17 1.28 -8.63
N ARG A 74 -0.90 1.37 -9.75
CA ARG A 74 -2.33 1.03 -9.81
C ARG A 74 -2.58 -0.46 -9.55
N ILE A 75 -1.78 -1.34 -10.15
CA ILE A 75 -1.91 -2.79 -9.97
C ILE A 75 -1.68 -3.17 -8.51
N LEU A 76 -0.62 -2.67 -7.87
CA LEU A 76 -0.36 -2.96 -6.46
C LEU A 76 -1.49 -2.48 -5.56
N PHE A 77 -2.00 -1.28 -5.80
CA PHE A 77 -3.08 -0.73 -5.01
C PHE A 77 -4.38 -1.56 -5.16
N ALA A 78 -4.67 -2.03 -6.37
CA ALA A 78 -5.80 -2.91 -6.64
C ALA A 78 -5.65 -4.28 -5.95
N ILE A 79 -4.46 -4.89 -6.01
CA ILE A 79 -4.16 -6.17 -5.33
C ILE A 79 -4.33 -6.01 -3.83
N ILE A 80 -3.73 -4.98 -3.22
CA ILE A 80 -3.82 -4.77 -1.77
C ILE A 80 -5.26 -4.50 -1.33
N LEU A 81 -6.04 -3.73 -2.10
CA LEU A 81 -7.46 -3.53 -1.81
C LEU A 81 -8.25 -4.85 -1.89
N LEU A 82 -8.03 -5.64 -2.94
CA LEU A 82 -8.68 -6.93 -3.12
C LEU A 82 -8.38 -7.87 -1.94
N GLU A 83 -7.11 -8.00 -1.57
CA GLU A 83 -6.67 -8.80 -0.42
C GLU A 83 -7.26 -8.29 0.89
N CYS A 84 -7.37 -6.97 1.05
CA CYS A 84 -8.03 -6.41 2.24
C CYS A 84 -9.51 -6.78 2.31
N PHE A 85 -10.24 -6.74 1.19
CA PHE A 85 -11.63 -7.17 1.15
C PHE A 85 -11.78 -8.67 1.40
N TYR A 86 -10.87 -9.48 0.86
CA TYR A 86 -10.83 -10.91 1.09
C TYR A 86 -10.59 -11.22 2.58
N SER A 87 -9.54 -10.64 3.17
CA SER A 87 -9.16 -10.82 4.58
C SER A 87 -10.20 -10.26 5.56
N ALA A 88 -10.88 -9.17 5.22
CA ALA A 88 -11.99 -8.63 6.01
C ALA A 88 -13.25 -9.53 6.00
N GLY A 89 -13.25 -10.61 5.21
CA GLY A 89 -14.37 -11.54 5.10
C GLY A 89 -15.55 -11.00 4.28
N PHE A 90 -15.33 -9.98 3.44
CA PHE A 90 -16.34 -9.51 2.49
C PHE A 90 -16.61 -10.54 1.39
N PHE A 91 -15.59 -11.30 1.00
CA PHE A 91 -15.70 -12.44 0.10
C PHE A 91 -15.68 -13.74 0.91
N LYS A 92 -16.75 -13.99 1.69
CA LYS A 92 -17.01 -15.35 2.19
C LYS A 92 -17.66 -16.16 1.08
N TRP A 93 -17.00 -17.25 0.67
CA TRP A 93 -17.63 -18.35 -0.06
C TRP A 93 -18.22 -19.35 0.95
#